data_AF-A0A1G9PS57-F1
#
_entry.id   AF-A0A1G9PS57-F1
#
_cell.length_a   1.000
_cell.length_b   1.000
_cell.length_c   1.000
_cell.angle_alpha   90.00
_cell.angle_beta   90.00
_cell.angle_gamma   90.00
#
_symmetry.space_group_name_H-M   'P 1'
#
loop_
_entity.id
_entity.type
_entity.pdbx_description
1 polymer ?
#
loop_
_entity_poly.entity_id
_entity_poly.type
_entity_poly.pdbx_seq_one_letter_code
_entity_poly.pdbx_strand_id
1 'polypeptide(L)'
;MRKREGRPAAGPAPQQATPRSPGPKRSDEDRQTAAQQALPLAVAPDLRRRRWAARRCEPLPDGRRDTLEPEDRTDRFASTRRLHIEVRGHTAWLYGGRVAWLLESANVPRQRDLRMPGVWMCPASRVDDVVTYAEHLEGRYVTVERIEP
;
A
#
# COMPACT_ATOMS: atom_id res chain seq x y z
N MET A 1 -5.52 -57.73 12.41
CA MET A 1 -6.20 -57.85 13.72
C MET A 1 -5.37 -57.15 14.79
N ARG A 2 -6.04 -56.50 15.76
CA ARG A 2 -5.54 -55.51 16.77
C ARG A 2 -5.57 -54.08 16.18
N LYS A 3 -6.66 -53.29 16.23
CA LYS A 3 -7.52 -52.84 17.35
C LYS A 3 -6.72 -52.25 18.52
N ARG A 4 -6.54 -50.92 18.50
CA ARG A 4 -6.53 -50.05 19.68
C ARG A 4 -7.15 -48.70 19.33
N GLU A 5 -8.43 -48.59 19.65
CA GLU A 5 -9.16 -47.34 19.84
C GLU A 5 -8.65 -46.68 21.11
N GLY A 6 -8.40 -45.36 21.06
CA GLY A 6 -7.80 -44.59 22.14
C GLY A 6 -8.40 -43.20 22.24
N ARG A 7 -9.64 -43.14 22.77
CA ARG A 7 -10.22 -42.13 23.66
C ARG A 7 -9.87 -40.64 23.42
N PRO A 8 -10.82 -39.79 22.98
CA PRO A 8 -10.67 -38.34 23.03
C PRO A 8 -10.78 -37.83 24.48
N ALA A 9 -9.81 -37.03 24.93
CA ALA A 9 -9.84 -36.37 26.23
C ALA A 9 -10.62 -35.05 26.13
N ALA A 10 -11.53 -34.92 27.10
CA ALA A 10 -12.37 -33.78 27.45
C ALA A 10 -11.79 -32.39 27.18
N GLY A 11 -12.59 -31.55 26.51
CA GLY A 11 -12.40 -30.10 26.49
C GLY A 11 -12.81 -29.44 27.82
N PRO A 12 -12.17 -28.33 28.22
CA PRO A 12 -12.69 -27.44 29.23
C PRO A 12 -13.41 -26.23 28.63
N ALA A 13 -14.68 -26.11 29.03
CA ALA A 13 -15.51 -24.96 29.35
C ALA A 13 -15.44 -23.62 28.55
N PRO A 14 -16.62 -23.04 28.20
CA PRO A 14 -16.71 -21.68 27.67
C PRO A 14 -16.35 -20.66 28.75
N GLN A 15 -15.39 -19.78 28.44
CA GLN A 15 -15.07 -18.63 29.27
C GLN A 15 -16.25 -17.65 29.25
N GLN A 16 -16.80 -17.40 30.44
CA GLN A 16 -17.90 -16.47 30.68
C GLN A 16 -17.44 -15.04 30.35
N ALA A 17 -18.23 -14.35 29.54
CA ALA A 17 -18.08 -12.94 29.22
C ALA A 17 -18.35 -12.09 30.47
N THR A 18 -17.34 -11.32 30.89
CA THR A 18 -17.51 -10.27 31.89
C THR A 18 -18.30 -9.08 31.32
N PRO A 19 -19.26 -8.51 32.06
CA PRO A 19 -20.01 -7.33 31.63
C PRO A 19 -19.13 -6.08 31.59
N ARG A 20 -19.22 -5.34 30.48
CA ARG A 20 -18.55 -4.06 30.24
C ARG A 20 -19.11 -2.99 31.17
N SER A 21 -18.24 -2.33 31.93
CA SER A 21 -18.57 -1.10 32.65
C SER A 21 -18.85 0.06 31.68
N PRO A 22 -19.90 0.86 31.88
CA PRO A 22 -20.14 2.09 31.13
C PRO A 22 -19.24 3.20 31.67
N GLY A 23 -18.17 3.49 30.93
CA GLY A 23 -17.31 4.67 31.16
C GLY A 23 -17.95 5.96 30.63
N PRO A 24 -17.49 7.12 31.14
CA PRO A 24 -18.26 8.36 31.25
C PRO A 24 -18.53 9.08 29.93
N LYS A 25 -19.68 9.77 29.93
CA LYS A 25 -20.14 10.73 28.92
C LYS A 25 -19.04 11.74 28.61
N ARG A 26 -18.47 11.66 27.39
CA ARG A 26 -17.59 12.70 26.85
C ARG A 26 -18.47 13.85 26.36
N SER A 27 -18.25 15.01 26.96
CA SER A 27 -18.87 16.28 26.63
C SER A 27 -18.55 16.70 25.19
N ASP A 28 -19.56 17.25 24.51
CA ASP A 28 -19.59 17.61 23.09
C ASP A 28 -18.92 18.96 22.73
N GLU A 29 -18.12 19.58 23.62
CA GLU A 29 -17.87 21.03 23.50
C GLU A 29 -16.48 21.48 23.00
N ASP A 30 -15.50 20.61 22.76
CA ASP A 30 -14.10 21.07 22.50
C ASP A 30 -13.47 20.73 21.14
N ARG A 31 -14.24 20.64 20.04
CA ARG A 31 -13.63 20.52 18.69
C ARG A 31 -14.22 21.41 17.59
N GLN A 32 -14.86 22.52 17.97
CA GLN A 32 -15.08 23.65 17.07
C GLN A 32 -13.80 24.49 16.88
N THR A 33 -12.72 23.91 16.35
CA THR A 33 -11.60 24.70 15.78
C THR A 33 -10.79 23.87 14.79
N ALA A 34 -11.43 23.45 13.70
CA ALA A 34 -10.71 23.00 12.50
C ALA A 34 -11.44 23.49 11.24
N ALA A 35 -11.79 24.78 11.23
CA ALA A 35 -11.99 25.53 10.00
C ALA A 35 -10.61 25.79 9.34
N GLN A 36 -9.94 24.71 8.94
CA GLN A 36 -8.76 24.78 8.09
C GLN A 36 -9.16 24.39 6.67
N GLN A 37 -9.62 25.42 5.96
CA GLN A 37 -9.26 25.68 4.57
C GLN A 37 -9.50 24.52 3.59
N ALA A 38 -10.74 24.37 3.17
CA ALA A 38 -11.07 23.73 1.90
C ALA A 38 -10.46 24.57 0.75
N LEU A 39 -9.28 24.18 0.28
CA LEU A 39 -8.72 24.70 -0.98
C LEU A 39 -9.54 24.14 -2.16
N PRO A 40 -9.87 24.94 -3.16
CA PRO A 40 -10.65 24.49 -4.31
C PRO A 40 -9.85 23.45 -5.13
N LEU A 41 -10.36 22.22 -5.19
CA LEU A 41 -9.86 21.07 -5.94
C LEU A 41 -10.10 21.21 -7.46
N ALA A 42 -9.49 22.20 -8.10
CA ALA A 42 -9.52 22.37 -9.55
C ALA A 42 -8.10 22.67 -10.10
N VAL A 43 -7.20 21.67 -10.10
CA VAL A 43 -5.78 21.87 -10.51
C VAL A 43 -5.22 20.78 -11.45
N ALA A 44 -6.06 19.91 -12.03
CA ALA A 44 -5.52 18.74 -12.75
C ALA A 44 -4.66 19.07 -14.01
N PRO A 45 -5.01 20.03 -14.90
CA PRO A 45 -4.21 20.29 -16.10
C PRO A 45 -2.97 21.18 -15.87
N ASP A 46 -2.98 22.05 -14.86
CA ASP A 46 -1.87 22.98 -14.60
C ASP A 46 -0.63 22.31 -13.99
N LEU A 47 -0.80 21.17 -13.32
CA LEU A 47 0.31 20.46 -12.67
C LEU A 47 1.35 19.96 -13.69
N ARG A 48 0.93 19.52 -14.88
CA ARG A 48 1.88 19.04 -15.92
C ARG A 48 2.72 20.19 -16.47
N ARG A 49 2.08 21.33 -16.76
CA ARG A 49 2.75 22.55 -17.25
C ARG A 49 3.73 23.09 -16.22
N ARG A 50 3.30 23.12 -14.96
CA ARG A 50 4.13 23.49 -13.81
C ARG A 50 5.36 22.59 -13.68
N ARG A 51 5.22 21.26 -13.71
CA ARG A 51 6.37 20.34 -13.65
C ARG A 51 7.37 20.57 -14.78
N TRP A 52 6.89 20.90 -15.98
CA TRP A 52 7.76 21.26 -17.10
C TRP A 52 8.50 22.58 -16.88
N ALA A 53 7.86 23.58 -16.27
CA ALA A 53 8.50 24.82 -15.89
C ALA A 53 9.56 24.60 -14.78
N ALA A 54 9.23 23.80 -13.76
CA ALA A 54 10.11 23.46 -12.64
C ALA A 54 11.42 22.78 -13.09
N ARG A 55 11.40 22.01 -14.18
CA ARG A 55 12.62 21.40 -14.76
C ARG A 55 13.61 22.41 -15.35
N ARG A 56 13.15 23.63 -15.67
CA ARG A 56 13.99 24.70 -16.23
C ARG A 56 14.61 25.59 -15.14
N CYS A 57 14.08 25.53 -13.92
CA CYS A 57 14.65 26.23 -12.78
C CYS A 57 15.85 25.45 -12.21
N GLU A 58 16.74 26.15 -11.52
CA GLU A 58 17.74 25.50 -10.69
C GLU A 58 17.06 24.66 -9.60
N PRO A 59 17.63 23.50 -9.23
CA PRO A 59 17.16 22.75 -8.07
C PRO A 59 17.17 23.63 -6.81
N LEU A 60 16.20 23.41 -5.94
CA LEU A 60 16.17 23.96 -4.59
C LEU A 60 17.41 23.48 -3.79
N PRO A 61 17.77 24.16 -2.69
CA PRO A 61 18.91 23.78 -1.85
C PRO A 61 18.82 22.36 -1.27
N ASP A 62 17.61 21.82 -1.15
CA ASP A 62 17.31 20.44 -0.71
C ASP A 62 17.39 19.41 -1.85
N GLY A 63 17.72 19.85 -3.08
CA GLY A 63 17.81 19.02 -4.28
C GLY A 63 16.48 18.79 -5.00
N ARG A 64 15.35 19.30 -4.48
CA ARG A 64 14.03 19.18 -5.13
C ARG A 64 13.92 20.15 -6.30
N ARG A 65 13.01 19.88 -7.24
CA ARG A 65 12.74 20.78 -8.38
C ARG A 65 11.37 21.45 -8.31
N ASP A 66 10.42 20.85 -7.61
CA ASP A 66 9.09 21.41 -7.42
C ASP A 66 8.71 21.32 -5.94
N THR A 67 8.28 22.44 -5.36
CA THR A 67 7.82 22.53 -3.97
C THR A 67 6.49 21.81 -3.73
N LEU A 68 5.70 21.58 -4.78
CA LEU A 68 4.44 20.84 -4.71
C LEU A 68 4.55 19.43 -5.26
N GLU A 69 5.72 18.99 -5.77
CA GLU A 69 5.84 17.57 -6.03
C GLU A 69 5.86 16.81 -4.70
N PRO A 70 4.90 15.90 -4.46
CA PRO A 70 5.03 14.98 -3.35
C PRO A 70 6.33 14.21 -3.59
N GLU A 71 7.23 14.27 -2.62
CA GLU A 71 8.58 13.66 -2.66
C GLU A 71 8.55 12.20 -3.13
N ASP A 72 7.42 11.53 -2.94
CA ASP A 72 7.24 10.11 -3.21
C ASP A 72 6.98 9.73 -4.67
N ARG A 73 6.61 10.65 -5.57
CA ARG A 73 6.15 10.25 -6.93
C ARG A 73 7.27 9.74 -7.84
N THR A 74 8.44 10.36 -7.79
CA THR A 74 9.60 9.94 -8.58
C THR A 74 10.23 8.67 -7.98
N ASP A 75 10.16 8.54 -6.67
CA ASP A 75 10.69 7.37 -5.95
C ASP A 75 9.82 6.12 -6.17
N ARG A 76 8.49 6.27 -6.35
CA ARG A 76 7.55 5.13 -6.50
C ARG A 76 7.97 4.10 -7.57
N PHE A 77 8.59 4.52 -8.67
CA PHE A 77 8.98 3.61 -9.76
C PHE A 77 10.40 3.03 -9.63
N ALA A 78 11.31 3.75 -8.96
CA ALA A 78 12.73 3.38 -8.91
C ALA A 78 13.17 2.86 -7.53
N SER A 79 12.38 3.13 -6.48
CA SER A 79 12.73 2.79 -5.10
C SER A 79 12.85 1.29 -4.91
N THR A 80 14.01 0.82 -4.49
CA THR A 80 14.19 -0.58 -4.08
C THR A 80 13.66 -0.83 -2.67
N ARG A 81 13.40 0.22 -1.89
CA ARG A 81 12.92 0.13 -0.50
C ARG A 81 11.40 0.19 -0.38
N ARG A 82 10.71 0.69 -1.41
CA ARG A 82 9.25 0.85 -1.41
C ARG A 82 8.65 0.06 -2.55
N LEU A 83 7.56 -0.64 -2.26
CA LEU A 83 6.75 -1.34 -3.24
C LEU A 83 5.33 -0.81 -3.12
N HIS A 84 4.78 -0.30 -4.21
CA HIS A 84 3.37 0.07 -4.27
C HIS A 84 2.62 -0.91 -5.16
N ILE A 85 1.47 -1.37 -4.70
CA ILE A 85 0.64 -2.36 -5.38
C ILE A 85 -0.76 -1.77 -5.53
N GLU A 86 -1.21 -1.63 -6.76
CA GLU A 86 -2.59 -1.23 -7.08
C GLU A 86 -3.36 -2.48 -7.52
N VAL A 87 -4.46 -2.82 -6.86
CA VAL A 87 -5.27 -4.00 -7.18
C VAL A 87 -6.59 -3.57 -7.80
N ARG A 88 -6.87 -3.99 -9.04
CA ARG A 88 -8.14 -3.76 -9.74
C ARG A 88 -8.66 -5.05 -10.36
N GLY A 89 -9.79 -5.53 -9.87
CA GLY A 89 -10.39 -6.79 -10.31
C GLY A 89 -9.46 -7.98 -10.03
N HIS A 90 -9.02 -8.67 -11.10
CA HIS A 90 -8.17 -9.87 -11.00
C HIS A 90 -6.68 -9.59 -11.27
N THR A 91 -6.30 -8.33 -11.44
CA THR A 91 -4.92 -7.94 -11.77
C THR A 91 -4.42 -6.96 -10.73
N ALA A 92 -3.14 -7.10 -10.39
CA ALA A 92 -2.42 -6.14 -9.58
C ALA A 92 -1.29 -5.51 -10.41
N TRP A 93 -1.10 -4.20 -10.28
CA TRP A 93 -0.01 -3.43 -10.87
C TRP A 93 1.00 -3.09 -9.78
N LEU A 94 2.27 -3.30 -10.08
CA LEU A 94 3.37 -3.19 -9.13
C LEU A 94 4.33 -2.10 -9.57
N TYR A 95 4.61 -1.20 -8.65
CA TYR A 95 5.47 -0.04 -8.83
C TYR A 95 6.62 -0.09 -7.82
N GLY A 96 7.84 0.01 -8.33
CA GLY A 96 9.05 -0.01 -7.53
C GLY A 96 10.26 -0.50 -8.30
N GLY A 97 11.44 -0.35 -7.70
CA GLY A 97 12.69 -0.88 -8.23
C GLY A 97 12.73 -2.40 -8.16
N ARG A 98 13.37 -3.04 -9.14
CA ARG A 98 13.64 -4.50 -9.16
C ARG A 98 12.39 -5.40 -9.02
N VAL A 99 11.20 -4.93 -9.39
CA VAL A 99 9.95 -5.72 -9.27
C VAL A 99 10.01 -7.03 -10.07
N ALA A 100 10.64 -7.04 -11.23
CA ALA A 100 10.81 -8.25 -12.04
C ALA A 100 11.55 -9.38 -11.29
N TRP A 101 12.56 -9.02 -10.49
CA TRP A 101 13.35 -9.94 -9.69
C TRP A 101 12.57 -10.42 -8.47
N LEU A 102 11.82 -9.51 -7.85
CA LEU A 102 10.95 -9.82 -6.71
C LEU A 102 9.87 -10.84 -7.09
N LEU A 103 9.19 -10.65 -8.23
CA LEU A 103 8.18 -11.58 -8.73
C LEU A 103 8.77 -12.96 -9.06
N GLU A 104 9.96 -12.99 -9.66
CA GLU A 104 10.67 -14.23 -9.98
C GLU A 104 11.07 -14.99 -8.71
N SER A 105 11.57 -14.28 -7.71
CA SER A 105 12.01 -14.88 -6.44
C SER A 105 10.83 -15.38 -5.59
N ALA A 106 9.69 -14.70 -5.66
CA ALA A 106 8.43 -15.15 -5.04
C ALA A 106 7.73 -16.28 -5.84
N ASN A 107 8.32 -16.72 -6.96
CA ASN A 107 7.71 -17.69 -7.88
C ASN A 107 6.29 -17.27 -8.30
N VAL A 108 6.13 -15.99 -8.65
CA VAL A 108 4.88 -15.40 -9.13
C VAL A 108 5.02 -15.09 -10.63
N PRO A 109 4.06 -15.51 -11.47
CA PRO A 109 4.06 -15.15 -12.89
C PRO A 109 4.13 -13.63 -13.07
N ARG A 110 5.13 -13.17 -13.85
CA ARG A 110 5.31 -11.75 -14.17
C ARG A 110 4.78 -11.43 -15.56
N GLN A 111 3.96 -10.40 -15.67
CA GLN A 111 3.52 -9.84 -16.94
C GLN A 111 3.88 -8.35 -17.00
N ARG A 112 4.30 -7.84 -18.16
CA ARG A 112 4.58 -6.40 -18.32
C ARG A 112 3.32 -5.69 -18.82
N ASP A 113 3.03 -4.51 -18.27
CA ASP A 113 1.97 -3.68 -18.84
C ASP A 113 2.46 -3.10 -20.18
N LEU A 114 1.67 -3.30 -21.24
CA LEU A 114 1.98 -2.80 -22.58
C LEU A 114 1.63 -1.31 -22.73
N ARG A 115 0.71 -0.79 -21.90
CA ARG A 115 0.26 0.61 -21.93
C ARG A 115 1.13 1.51 -21.06
N MET A 116 1.63 0.98 -19.95
CA MET A 116 2.49 1.71 -19.01
C MET A 116 3.90 1.10 -18.98
N PRO A 117 4.85 1.67 -19.76
CA PRO A 117 6.21 1.14 -19.79
C PRO A 117 6.85 1.23 -18.40
N GLY A 118 7.43 0.11 -17.95
CA GLY A 118 8.09 0.01 -16.65
C GLY A 118 7.20 -0.49 -15.51
N VAL A 119 5.90 -0.74 -15.76
CA VAL A 119 5.01 -1.34 -14.76
C VAL A 119 4.91 -2.84 -14.97
N TRP A 120 4.99 -3.58 -13.87
CA TRP A 120 4.80 -5.02 -13.84
C TRP A 120 3.42 -5.36 -13.29
N MET A 121 2.87 -6.48 -13.72
CA MET A 121 1.57 -6.98 -13.32
C MET A 121 1.69 -8.42 -12.81
N CYS A 122 0.84 -8.77 -11.86
CA CYS A 122 0.62 -10.15 -11.42
C CYS A 122 -0.88 -10.41 -11.17
N PRO A 123 -1.31 -11.69 -11.08
CA PRO A 123 -2.67 -12.02 -10.66
C PRO A 123 -2.95 -11.53 -9.25
N ALA A 124 -4.13 -10.94 -9.02
CA ALA A 124 -4.52 -10.42 -7.70
C ALA A 124 -4.50 -11.51 -6.61
N SER A 125 -4.75 -12.77 -6.96
CA SER A 125 -4.67 -13.92 -6.05
C SER A 125 -3.27 -14.23 -5.53
N ARG A 126 -2.22 -13.62 -6.11
CA ARG A 126 -0.81 -13.82 -5.72
C ARG A 126 -0.22 -12.60 -5.03
N VAL A 127 -1.03 -11.56 -4.76
CA VAL A 127 -0.55 -10.32 -4.11
C VAL A 127 -0.01 -10.62 -2.72
N ASP A 128 -0.67 -11.48 -1.94
CA ASP A 128 -0.22 -11.81 -0.58
C ASP A 128 1.16 -12.49 -0.57
N ASP A 129 1.47 -13.33 -1.57
CA ASP A 129 2.79 -13.95 -1.73
C ASP A 129 3.86 -12.88 -2.01
N VAL A 130 3.55 -11.92 -2.88
CA VAL A 130 4.42 -10.79 -3.22
C VAL A 130 4.66 -9.91 -2.00
N VAL A 131 3.61 -9.55 -1.26
CA VAL A 131 3.68 -8.71 -0.05
C VAL A 131 4.54 -9.40 1.00
N THR A 132 4.26 -10.68 1.28
CA THR A 132 5.01 -11.47 2.26
C THR A 132 6.49 -11.53 1.89
N TYR A 133 6.82 -11.84 0.64
CA TYR A 133 8.20 -11.88 0.17
C TYR A 133 8.89 -10.51 0.29
N ALA A 134 8.22 -9.45 -0.18
CA ALA A 134 8.75 -8.08 -0.17
C ALA A 134 9.05 -7.58 1.25
N GLU A 135 8.14 -7.80 2.19
CA GLU A 135 8.31 -7.35 3.57
C GLU A 135 9.32 -8.20 4.33
N HIS A 136 9.19 -9.53 4.25
CA HIS A 136 9.92 -10.43 5.15
C HIS A 136 11.32 -10.77 4.66
N LEU A 137 11.52 -10.89 3.34
CA LEU A 137 12.82 -11.28 2.78
C LEU A 137 13.61 -10.08 2.25
N GLU A 138 12.94 -9.09 1.68
CA GLU A 138 13.61 -7.90 1.15
C GLU A 138 13.54 -6.68 2.08
N GLY A 139 12.73 -6.72 3.15
CA GLY A 139 12.60 -5.60 4.10
C GLY A 139 12.01 -4.34 3.48
N ARG A 140 11.16 -4.48 2.44
CA ARG A 140 10.55 -3.34 1.75
C ARG A 140 9.32 -2.84 2.50
N TYR A 141 9.08 -1.54 2.40
CA TYR A 141 7.80 -0.93 2.79
C TYR A 141 6.78 -1.13 1.68
N VAL A 142 5.73 -1.91 1.96
CA VAL A 142 4.69 -2.21 0.99
C VAL A 142 3.45 -1.37 1.25
N THR A 143 2.87 -0.83 0.19
CA THR A 143 1.58 -0.14 0.23
C THR A 143 0.65 -0.80 -0.78
N VAL A 144 -0.53 -1.20 -0.34
CA VAL A 144 -1.54 -1.85 -1.17
C VAL A 144 -2.77 -0.97 -1.25
N GLU A 145 -3.17 -0.61 -2.47
CA GLU A 145 -4.34 0.22 -2.74
C GLU A 145 -5.32 -0.56 -3.62
N ARG A 146 -6.58 -0.63 -3.18
CA ARG A 146 -7.65 -1.26 -3.96
C ARG A 146 -8.35 -0.17 -4.78
N ILE A 147 -8.31 -0.32 -6.10
CA ILE A 147 -8.91 0.65 -7.03
C ILE A 147 -10.28 0.13 -7.46
N GLU A 148 -11.32 0.93 -7.21
CA GLU A 148 -12.67 0.65 -7.69
C GLU A 148 -12.72 0.72 -9.23
N PRO A 149 -13.46 -0.18 -9.89
CA PRO A 149 -13.49 -0.29 -11.34
C PRO A 149 -14.12 0.91 -12.05
#